data_AF-A0A410DMN2-F1
#
_entry.id   AF-A0A410DMN2-F1
#
_cell.length_a   1.000
_cell.length_b   1.000
_cell.length_c   1.000
_cell.angle_alpha   90.00
_cell.angle_beta   90.00
_cell.angle_gamma   90.00
#
_symmetry.space_group_name_H-M   'P 1'
#
loop_
_entity.id
_entity.type
_entity.pdbx_description
1 polymer ?
#
loop_
_entity_poly.entity_id
_entity_poly.type
_entity_poly.pdbx_seq_one_letter_code
_entity_poly.pdbx_strand_id
1 'polypeptide(L)'
;MIDSEYMRAFNLVESTSKTLNKIYTQVKNNSFEDIKACEAMEKLIQDIDIFMWKVNHYSKSAKEGVLKLGSNDRYSINEIELTCGYPLEVYNAEYDQWEAGCVEHSNNFDGYYFQNNDGNSFALSNGMYCRVRK
;
A
#
# COMPACT_ATOMS: atom_id res chain seq x y z
N MET A 1 -0.98 -0.67 -17.90
CA MET A 1 0.10 -1.65 -17.76
C MET A 1 1.32 -0.87 -17.31
N ILE A 2 2.02 -1.30 -16.26
CA ILE A 2 3.21 -0.58 -15.78
C ILE A 2 4.33 -0.68 -16.82
N ASP A 3 5.15 0.36 -16.94
CA ASP A 3 6.27 0.41 -17.90
C ASP A 3 7.25 -0.76 -17.65
N SER A 4 7.74 -1.36 -18.74
CA SER A 4 8.77 -2.41 -18.69
C SER A 4 10.03 -1.98 -17.94
N GLU A 5 10.38 -0.69 -17.98
CA GLU A 5 11.56 -0.16 -17.27
C GLU A 5 11.37 -0.20 -15.74
N TYR A 6 10.15 0.01 -15.22
CA TYR A 6 9.89 -0.15 -13.78
C TYR A 6 9.98 -1.61 -13.34
N MET A 7 9.59 -2.56 -14.19
CA MET A 7 9.77 -3.99 -13.91
C MET A 7 11.24 -4.41 -13.92
N ARG A 8 12.06 -3.81 -14.80
CA ARG A 8 13.52 -4.00 -14.78
C ARG A 8 14.13 -3.48 -13.48
N ALA A 9 13.72 -2.28 -13.05
CA ALA A 9 14.14 -1.71 -11.77
C ALA A 9 13.71 -2.59 -10.58
N PHE A 10 12.47 -3.12 -10.59
CA PHE A 10 11.98 -4.05 -9.57
C PHE A 10 12.89 -5.27 -9.41
N ASN A 11 13.25 -5.94 -10.51
CA ASN A 11 14.10 -7.13 -10.46
C ASN A 11 15.51 -6.81 -9.91
N LEU A 12 16.07 -5.66 -10.29
CA LEU A 12 17.36 -5.20 -9.77
C LEU A 12 17.29 -4.94 -8.25
N VAL A 13 16.26 -4.22 -7.82
CA VAL A 13 16.06 -3.86 -6.42
C VAL A 13 15.75 -5.08 -5.56
N GLU A 14 14.98 -6.05 -6.05
CA GLU A 14 14.70 -7.30 -5.33
C GLU A 14 16.00 -8.06 -4.98
N SER A 15 16.91 -8.19 -5.95
CA SER A 15 18.20 -8.85 -5.72
C SER A 15 19.09 -8.07 -4.72
N THR A 16 19.00 -6.75 -4.77
CA THR A 16 19.71 -5.84 -3.87
C THR A 16 19.17 -5.94 -2.44
N SER A 17 17.83 -5.98 -2.27
CA SER A 17 17.15 -6.14 -0.98
C SER A 17 17.62 -7.39 -0.24
N LYS A 18 17.66 -8.53 -0.94
CA LYS A 18 18.13 -9.81 -0.38
C LYS A 18 19.57 -9.71 0.14
N THR A 19 20.42 -9.00 -0.60
CA THR A 19 21.82 -8.78 -0.22
C THR A 19 21.95 -7.85 0.97
N LEU A 20 21.23 -6.72 0.97
CA LEU A 20 21.22 -5.74 2.06
C LEU A 20 20.72 -6.34 3.36
N ASN A 21 19.61 -7.08 3.34
CA ASN A 21 19.09 -7.75 4.53
C ASN A 21 20.11 -8.74 5.12
N LYS A 22 20.79 -9.51 4.27
CA LYS A 22 21.86 -10.42 4.72
C LYS A 22 23.00 -9.66 5.39
N ILE A 23 23.45 -8.54 4.81
CA ILE A 23 24.50 -7.71 5.41
C ILE A 23 24.01 -7.14 6.74
N TYR A 24 22.82 -6.55 6.77
CA TYR A 24 22.23 -5.90 7.95
C TYR A 24 22.18 -6.85 9.16
N THR A 25 21.74 -8.10 8.97
CA THR A 25 21.73 -9.12 10.05
C THR A 25 23.09 -9.47 10.64
N GLN A 26 24.19 -9.08 9.99
CA GLN A 26 25.56 -9.35 10.44
C GLN A 26 26.24 -8.12 11.05
N VAL A 27 25.65 -6.94 10.94
CA VAL A 27 26.25 -5.69 11.42
C VAL A 27 26.27 -5.66 12.94
N LYS A 28 27.42 -5.27 13.52
CA LYS A 28 27.57 -4.95 14.94
C LYS A 28 27.44 -3.44 15.10
N ASN A 29 26.65 -2.97 16.06
CA ASN A 29 26.33 -1.57 16.28
C ASN A 29 26.95 -1.04 17.58
N ASN A 30 28.27 -1.20 17.72
CA ASN A 30 28.96 -0.99 18.99
C ASN A 30 29.42 0.45 19.24
N SER A 31 29.42 1.30 18.21
CA SER A 31 29.75 2.73 18.30
C SER A 31 28.58 3.62 17.89
N PHE A 32 28.67 4.91 18.23
CA PHE A 32 27.70 5.91 17.80
C PHE A 32 27.62 5.98 16.26
N GLU A 33 28.76 5.97 15.59
CA GLU A 33 28.87 5.97 14.14
C GLU A 33 28.22 4.73 13.52
N ASP A 34 28.43 3.54 14.10
CA ASP A 34 27.79 2.31 13.64
C ASP A 34 26.27 2.38 13.77
N ILE A 35 25.75 2.93 14.88
CA ILE A 35 24.30 3.11 15.07
C ILE A 35 23.73 4.02 13.98
N LYS A 36 24.40 5.14 13.67
CA LYS A 36 23.94 6.05 12.61
C LYS A 36 24.00 5.42 11.22
N ALA A 37 25.01 4.61 10.94
CA ALA A 37 25.07 3.84 9.70
C ALA A 37 23.95 2.79 9.63
N CYS A 38 23.65 2.09 10.74
CA CYS A 38 22.53 1.14 10.81
C CYS A 38 21.17 1.80 10.58
N GLU A 39 20.89 2.94 11.23
CA GLU A 39 19.64 3.70 11.03
C GLU A 39 19.46 4.09 9.55
N ALA A 40 20.52 4.52 8.88
CA ALA A 40 20.48 4.86 7.46
C ALA A 40 20.22 3.62 6.58
N MET A 41 20.80 2.47 6.93
CA MET A 41 20.60 1.21 6.23
C MET A 41 19.16 0.68 6.40
N GLU A 42 18.60 0.76 7.61
CA GLU A 42 17.20 0.40 7.90
C GLU A 42 16.23 1.21 7.04
N LYS A 43 16.46 2.53 6.96
CA LYS A 43 15.64 3.40 6.12
C LYS A 43 15.71 3.02 4.64
N LEU A 44 16.91 2.73 4.13
CA LEU A 44 17.08 2.27 2.74
C LEU A 44 16.32 0.95 2.48
N ILE A 45 16.38 0.00 3.41
CA ILE A 45 15.65 -1.27 3.29
C ILE A 45 14.14 -1.02 3.26
N GLN A 46 13.63 -0.14 4.15
CA GLN A 46 12.21 0.24 4.15
C GLN A 46 11.78 0.90 2.84
N ASP A 47 12.59 1.82 2.30
CA ASP A 47 12.30 2.49 1.03
C ASP A 47 12.28 1.49 -0.14
N ILE A 48 13.19 0.51 -0.13
CA ILE A 48 13.24 -0.59 -1.10
C ILE A 48 11.97 -1.46 -1.02
N ASP A 49 11.55 -1.84 0.18
CA ASP A 49 10.35 -2.67 0.39
C ASP A 49 9.08 -1.93 -0.05
N ILE A 50 8.98 -0.63 0.25
CA ILE A 50 7.89 0.23 -0.21
C ILE A 50 7.86 0.30 -1.74
N PHE A 51 9.02 0.52 -2.38
CA PHE A 51 9.14 0.55 -3.84
C PHE A 51 8.66 -0.78 -4.46
N MET A 52 9.17 -1.90 -3.96
CA MET A 52 8.80 -3.22 -4.44
C MET A 52 7.30 -3.46 -4.28
N TRP A 53 6.74 -3.15 -3.11
CA TRP A 53 5.30 -3.28 -2.87
C TRP A 53 4.48 -2.45 -3.87
N LYS A 54 4.84 -1.18 -4.09
CA LYS A 54 4.13 -0.29 -5.03
C LYS A 54 4.17 -0.83 -6.46
N VAL A 55 5.34 -1.19 -6.97
CA VAL A 55 5.47 -1.72 -8.34
C VAL A 55 4.69 -3.03 -8.50
N ASN A 56 4.78 -3.95 -7.54
CA ASN A 56 4.02 -5.20 -7.56
C ASN A 56 2.50 -4.98 -7.43
N HIS A 57 2.08 -4.00 -6.64
CA HIS A 57 0.67 -3.66 -6.49
C HIS A 57 0.10 -3.08 -7.79
N TYR A 58 0.75 -2.06 -8.35
CA TYR A 58 0.26 -1.36 -9.55
C TYR A 58 0.49 -2.11 -10.87
N SER A 59 1.32 -3.16 -10.87
CA SER A 59 1.44 -4.07 -12.02
C SER A 59 0.22 -4.97 -12.21
N LYS A 60 -0.58 -5.18 -11.15
CA LYS A 60 -1.78 -6.03 -11.17
C LYS A 60 -2.95 -5.37 -11.89
N SER A 61 -3.83 -6.22 -12.40
CA SER A 61 -5.09 -5.79 -13.01
C SER A 61 -6.00 -5.13 -11.97
N ALA A 62 -6.65 -4.04 -12.35
CA ALA A 62 -7.65 -3.40 -11.50
C ALA A 62 -9.04 -3.98 -11.82
N LYS A 63 -9.83 -4.20 -10.76
CA LYS A 63 -11.23 -4.61 -10.84
C LYS A 63 -12.06 -3.51 -10.22
N GLU A 64 -12.76 -2.76 -11.08
CA GLU A 64 -13.62 -1.66 -10.68
C GLU A 64 -14.99 -2.17 -10.22
N GLY A 65 -15.66 -1.39 -9.39
CA GLY A 65 -16.96 -1.74 -8.82
C GLY A 65 -17.44 -0.72 -7.80
N VAL A 66 -18.48 -1.09 -7.07
CA VAL A 66 -19.07 -0.24 -6.03
C VAL A 66 -18.98 -0.91 -4.67
N LEU A 67 -18.71 -0.13 -3.63
CA LEU A 67 -18.73 -0.64 -2.26
C LEU A 67 -20.14 -1.06 -1.84
N LYS A 68 -20.23 -2.22 -1.21
CA LYS A 68 -21.45 -2.76 -0.60
C LYS A 68 -21.14 -3.27 0.81
N LEU A 69 -21.86 -2.75 1.79
CA LEU A 69 -21.84 -3.22 3.17
C LEU A 69 -22.62 -4.54 3.24
N GLY A 70 -21.93 -5.62 3.61
CA GLY A 70 -22.53 -6.92 3.86
C GLY A 70 -23.29 -6.97 5.18
N SER A 71 -24.06 -8.03 5.40
CA SER A 71 -24.77 -8.28 6.66
C SER A 71 -23.85 -8.60 7.85
N ASN A 72 -22.56 -8.75 7.61
CA ASN A 72 -21.50 -8.93 8.61
C ASN A 72 -20.78 -7.61 8.95
N ASP A 73 -21.39 -6.47 8.59
CA ASP A 73 -20.87 -5.12 8.80
C ASP A 73 -19.50 -4.87 8.15
N ARG A 74 -19.18 -5.59 7.07
CA ARG A 74 -17.95 -5.39 6.29
C ARG A 74 -18.24 -4.95 4.86
N TYR A 75 -17.43 -4.04 4.36
CA TYR A 75 -17.52 -3.61 2.97
C TYR A 75 -16.95 -4.66 2.02
N SER A 76 -17.55 -4.74 0.83
CA SER A 76 -17.08 -5.60 -0.25
C SER A 76 -17.17 -4.89 -1.61
N ILE A 77 -16.34 -5.32 -2.54
CA ILE A 77 -16.39 -4.97 -3.96
C ILE A 77 -16.34 -6.26 -4.77
N ASN A 78 -17.33 -6.49 -5.63
CA ASN A 78 -17.41 -7.69 -6.47
C ASN A 78 -17.18 -9.00 -5.67
N GLU A 79 -17.86 -9.15 -4.53
CA GLU A 79 -17.75 -10.29 -3.60
C GLU A 79 -16.39 -10.42 -2.89
N ILE A 80 -15.48 -9.47 -3.06
CA ILE A 80 -14.24 -9.38 -2.31
C ILE A 80 -14.50 -8.57 -1.05
N GLU A 81 -14.58 -9.24 0.08
CA GLU A 81 -14.63 -8.60 1.39
C GLU A 81 -13.32 -7.83 1.67
N LEU A 82 -13.48 -6.62 2.20
CA LEU A 82 -12.39 -5.72 2.56
C LEU A 82 -12.18 -5.74 4.07
N THR A 83 -10.92 -5.89 4.49
CA THR A 83 -10.49 -5.82 5.89
C THR A 83 -9.56 -4.63 6.11
N CYS A 84 -9.24 -4.30 7.36
CA CYS A 84 -8.22 -3.28 7.64
C CYS A 84 -6.88 -3.62 6.93
N GLY A 85 -6.18 -2.60 6.47
CA GLY A 85 -4.97 -2.71 5.65
C GLY A 85 -5.21 -3.14 4.19
N TYR A 86 -6.45 -3.42 3.76
CA TYR A 86 -6.71 -3.84 2.39
C TYR A 86 -6.54 -2.64 1.44
N PRO A 87 -5.65 -2.72 0.41
CA PRO A 87 -5.45 -1.62 -0.53
C PRO A 87 -6.71 -1.35 -1.36
N LEU A 88 -7.11 -0.08 -1.40
CA LEU A 88 -8.29 0.38 -2.11
C LEU A 88 -7.93 1.61 -2.93
N GLU A 89 -8.54 1.75 -4.10
CA GLU A 89 -8.49 2.98 -4.88
C GLU A 89 -9.92 3.50 -5.04
N VAL A 90 -10.17 4.72 -4.57
CA VAL A 90 -11.49 5.38 -4.64
C VAL A 90 -11.45 6.42 -5.74
N TYR A 91 -12.49 6.47 -6.58
CA TYR A 91 -12.55 7.45 -7.65
C TYR A 91 -13.05 8.79 -7.12
N ASN A 92 -12.26 9.84 -7.32
CA ASN A 92 -12.63 11.21 -7.02
C ASN A 92 -13.18 11.87 -8.29
N ALA A 93 -14.50 12.06 -8.32
CA ALA A 93 -15.21 12.64 -9.46
C ALA A 93 -14.96 14.15 -9.64
N GLU A 94 -14.52 14.86 -8.60
CA GLU A 94 -14.19 16.30 -8.70
C GLU A 94 -12.94 16.53 -9.56
N TYR A 95 -11.95 15.65 -9.42
CA TYR A 95 -10.67 15.75 -10.12
C TYR A 95 -10.49 14.72 -11.24
N ASP A 96 -11.52 13.92 -11.54
CA ASP A 96 -11.48 12.83 -12.53
C ASP A 96 -10.26 11.90 -12.37
N GLN A 97 -10.00 11.48 -11.13
CA GLN A 97 -8.81 10.68 -10.81
C GLN A 97 -9.07 9.60 -9.77
N TRP A 98 -8.16 8.64 -9.69
CA TRP A 98 -8.16 7.60 -8.66
C TRP A 98 -7.24 8.01 -7.50
N GLU A 99 -7.75 7.93 -6.29
CA GLU A 99 -7.00 8.17 -5.06
C GLU A 99 -6.65 6.83 -4.41
N ALA A 100 -5.37 6.64 -4.06
CA ALA A 100 -4.87 5.41 -3.49
C ALA A 100 -4.83 5.47 -1.96
N GLY A 101 -5.17 4.36 -1.32
CA GLY A 101 -5.19 4.25 0.13
C GLY A 101 -5.44 2.84 0.59
N CYS A 102 -5.91 2.70 1.83
CA CYS A 102 -6.35 1.42 2.36
C CYS A 102 -7.65 1.57 3.16
N VAL A 103 -8.33 0.44 3.33
CA VAL A 103 -9.45 0.34 4.26
C VAL A 103 -8.89 0.27 5.67
N GLU A 104 -9.44 1.07 6.57
CA GLU A 104 -9.15 1.04 8.00
C GLU A 104 -10.44 1.15 8.81
N HIS A 105 -10.36 0.96 10.12
CA HIS A 105 -11.52 1.04 11.01
C HIS A 105 -11.24 1.93 12.22
N SER A 106 -12.14 2.87 12.51
CA SER A 106 -12.04 3.76 13.67
C SER A 106 -13.40 4.31 14.08
N ASN A 107 -13.60 4.47 15.40
CA ASN A 107 -14.79 5.12 15.94
C ASN A 107 -14.87 6.60 15.54
N ASN A 108 -13.76 7.25 15.17
CA ASN A 108 -13.76 8.65 14.73
C ASN A 108 -14.41 8.85 13.36
N PHE A 109 -14.56 7.76 12.59
CA PHE A 109 -15.21 7.75 11.28
C PHE A 109 -16.49 6.90 11.29
N ASP A 110 -17.03 6.61 12.49
CA ASP A 110 -18.21 5.76 12.69
C ASP A 110 -18.10 4.37 12.02
N GLY A 111 -16.88 3.80 11.97
CA GLY A 111 -16.62 2.46 11.44
C GLY A 111 -15.50 2.43 10.42
N TYR A 112 -15.74 1.78 9.27
CA TYR A 112 -14.76 1.66 8.20
C TYR A 112 -14.57 2.97 7.44
N TYR A 113 -13.31 3.32 7.19
CA TYR A 113 -12.92 4.53 6.48
C TYR A 113 -11.80 4.24 5.47
N PHE A 114 -11.70 5.12 4.48
CA PHE A 114 -10.61 5.14 3.53
C PHE A 114 -9.47 5.99 4.09
N GLN A 115 -8.36 5.34 4.41
CA GLN A 115 -7.13 6.03 4.74
C GLN A 115 -6.41 6.40 3.44
N ASN A 116 -6.57 7.64 3.02
CA ASN A 116 -5.94 8.18 1.81
C ASN A 116 -4.43 8.38 2.03
N ASN A 117 -3.61 7.96 1.05
CA ASN A 117 -2.16 8.11 1.12
C ASN A 117 -1.69 9.56 0.89
N ASP A 118 -2.40 10.32 0.06
CA ASP A 118 -1.95 11.62 -0.47
C ASP A 118 -2.90 12.76 -0.08
N GLY A 119 -3.91 12.49 0.74
CA GLY A 119 -4.97 13.45 1.05
C GLY A 119 -5.72 13.13 2.33
N ASN A 120 -6.92 13.71 2.44
CA ASN A 120 -7.75 13.54 3.62
C ASN A 120 -8.41 12.15 3.61
N SER A 121 -8.38 11.51 4.78
CA SER A 121 -9.13 10.27 5.01
C SER A 121 -10.61 10.57 5.20
N PHE A 122 -11.48 9.66 4.77
CA PHE A 122 -12.93 9.84 4.84
C PHE A 122 -13.67 8.52 5.08
N ALA A 123 -14.86 8.59 5.68
CA ALA A 123 -15.67 7.41 5.97
C ALA A 123 -16.11 6.70 4.68
N LEU A 124 -16.08 5.36 4.69
CA LEU A 124 -16.59 4.58 3.57
C LEU A 124 -18.11 4.53 3.61
N SER A 125 -18.73 4.59 2.43
CA SER A 125 -20.18 4.49 2.29
C SER A 125 -20.59 3.57 1.14
N ASN A 126 -21.81 3.05 1.24
CA ASN A 126 -22.42 2.25 0.18
C ASN A 126 -22.49 3.03 -1.13
N GLY A 127 -22.15 2.38 -2.23
CA GLY A 127 -22.24 2.94 -3.58
C GLY A 127 -20.99 3.72 -4.03
N MET A 128 -19.99 3.93 -3.18
CA MET A 128 -18.71 4.54 -3.60
C MET A 128 -18.07 3.75 -4.73
N TYR A 129 -17.70 4.46 -5.81
CA TYR A 129 -17.00 3.87 -6.94
C TYR A 129 -15.53 3.67 -6.58
N CYS A 130 -15.10 2.42 -6.59
CA CYS A 130 -13.76 2.03 -6.16
C CYS A 130 -13.21 0.90 -7.04
N ARG A 131 -11.94 0.61 -6.87
CA ARG A 131 -11.29 -0.55 -7.50
C ARG A 131 -10.27 -1.17 -6.58
N VAL A 132 -10.09 -2.48 -6.75
CA VAL A 132 -9.07 -3.28 -6.07
C VAL A 132 -8.19 -3.97 -7.10
N ARG A 133 -6.98 -4.35 -6.70
CA ARG A 133 -6.04 -5.02 -7.60
C ARG A 133 -5.81 -6.47 -7.23
N LYS A 134 -5.88 -7.36 -8.22
CA LYS A 134 -5.57 -8.79 -8.11
C LYS A 134 -4.72 -9.26 -9.29
#